data_AF-A0A8H4FMI4-F1
#
_entry.id   AF-A0A8H4FMI4-F1
#
_cell.length_a   1.000
_cell.length_b   1.000
_cell.length_c   1.000
_cell.angle_alpha   90.00
_cell.angle_beta   90.00
_cell.angle_gamma   90.00
#
_symmetry.space_group_name_H-M   'P 1'
#
loop_
_entity.id
_entity.type
_entity.pdbx_description
1 polymer ?
#
loop_
_entity_poly.entity_id
_entity_poly.type
_entity_poly.pdbx_seq_one_letter_code
_entity_poly.pdbx_strand_id
1 'polypeptide(L)' 'MRGIFITVLALVAASAAQFTGPCTDSNCGASGENCEAEGRQCFPFPNVNPALREGCVCGSG' A
#
# COMPACT_ATOMS: atom_id res chain seq x y z
N MET A 1 -0.79 -30.68 13.76
CA MET A 1 -1.22 -29.90 12.57
C MET A 1 -2.19 -28.75 12.94
N ARG A 2 -2.00 -28.02 14.05
CA ARG A 2 -2.94 -26.97 14.53
C ARG A 2 -2.28 -25.59 14.74
N GLY A 3 -1.03 -25.41 14.30
CA GLY A 3 -0.25 -24.18 14.53
C GLY A 3 0.11 -23.37 13.28
N ILE A 4 -0.13 -23.93 12.08
CA ILE A 4 0.32 -23.30 10.82
C ILE A 4 -0.75 -22.36 10.25
N PHE A 5 -2.03 -22.57 10.58
CA PHE A 5 -3.11 -21.77 10.00
C PHE A 5 -3.17 -20.33 10.54
N ILE A 6 -2.68 -20.07 11.76
CA ILE A 6 -2.75 -18.73 12.37
C ILE A 6 -1.69 -17.78 11.78
N THR A 7 -0.52 -18.29 11.38
CA THR A 7 0.57 -17.47 10.87
C THR A 7 0.33 -16.93 9.46
N VAL A 8 -0.43 -17.63 8.62
CA VAL A 8 -0.68 -17.22 7.22
C VAL A 8 -1.63 -16.01 7.13
N LEU A 9 -2.63 -15.92 8.03
CA LEU A 9 -3.61 -14.83 8.02
C LEU A 9 -3.01 -13.45 8.36
N ALA A 10 -1.96 -13.41 9.18
CA ALA A 10 -1.33 -12.16 9.60
C ALA A 10 -0.56 -11.45 8.45
N LEU A 11 0.03 -12.22 7.52
CA LEU A 11 0.78 -11.64 6.39
C LEU A 11 -0.13 -10.92 5.39
N VAL A 12 -1.34 -11.45 5.16
CA VAL A 12 -2.30 -10.87 4.19
C VAL A 12 -2.84 -9.52 4.67
N ALA A 13 -3.05 -9.36 5.98
CA ALA A 13 -3.50 -8.09 6.55
C ALA A 13 -2.42 -7.00 6.49
N ALA A 14 -1.15 -7.37 6.72
CA ALA A 14 -0.02 -6.46 6.55
C ALA A 14 0.17 -6.02 5.08
N SER A 15 -0.17 -6.89 4.12
CA SER A 15 -0.17 -6.51 2.71
C SER A 15 -1.26 -5.49 2.37
N ALA A 16 -2.49 -5.64 2.86
CA ALA A 16 -3.58 -4.72 2.49
C ALA A 16 -3.43 -3.34 3.15
N ALA A 17 -2.91 -3.29 4.38
CA ALA A 17 -2.76 -2.05 5.14
C ALA A 17 -1.82 -1.04 4.46
N GLN A 18 -0.75 -1.50 3.79
CA GLN A 18 0.22 -0.59 3.17
C GLN A 18 -0.39 0.27 2.05
N PHE A 19 -1.47 -0.21 1.43
CA PHE A 19 -2.17 0.49 0.37
C PHE A 19 -3.19 1.49 0.89
N THR A 20 -3.48 1.57 2.19
CA THR A 20 -4.50 2.50 2.72
C THR A 20 -3.88 3.85 3.06
N GLY A 21 -4.33 5.00 2.52
CA GLY A 21 -3.71 6.28 2.88
C GLY A 21 -3.80 7.38 1.81
N PRO A 22 -3.12 8.53 1.98
CA PRO A 22 -3.14 9.62 1.02
C PRO A 22 -2.39 9.24 -0.27
N CYS A 23 -2.89 9.75 -1.41
CA CYS A 23 -2.18 9.69 -2.71
C CYS A 23 -1.41 10.99 -2.91
N THR A 24 -0.45 11.27 -2.04
CA THR A 24 0.37 12.49 -2.13
C THR A 24 1.83 12.06 -2.18
N ASP A 25 2.61 12.57 -3.14
CA ASP A 25 3.97 12.07 -3.37
C ASP A 25 4.91 12.28 -2.16
N SER A 26 4.63 13.25 -1.29
CA SER A 26 5.37 13.49 -0.05
C SER A 26 4.81 12.76 1.18
N ASN A 27 3.67 12.09 1.05
CA ASN A 27 3.00 11.32 2.11
C ASN A 27 2.07 10.25 1.51
N CYS A 28 2.67 9.22 0.91
CA CYS A 28 1.97 8.20 0.13
C CYS A 28 1.69 6.95 0.96
N GLY A 29 0.46 6.43 0.87
CA GLY A 29 0.05 5.17 1.49
C GLY A 29 -0.03 5.23 3.02
N ALA A 30 -0.16 4.07 3.68
CA ALA A 30 -0.40 4.04 5.13
C ALA A 30 0.82 4.46 5.94
N SER A 31 1.99 4.18 5.40
CA SER A 31 3.27 4.51 6.01
C SER A 31 3.63 5.98 5.82
N GLY A 32 2.89 6.73 5.00
CA GLY A 32 3.17 8.14 4.70
C GLY A 32 4.54 8.34 4.07
N GLU A 33 4.91 7.48 3.12
CA GLU A 33 6.23 7.53 2.48
C GLU A 33 6.36 8.75 1.58
N ASN A 34 7.54 9.40 1.63
CA ASN A 34 7.88 10.46 0.68
C ASN A 34 8.49 9.84 -0.57
N CYS A 35 7.66 9.52 -1.55
CA CYS A 35 8.08 9.00 -2.85
C CYS A 35 8.96 9.99 -3.61
N GLU A 36 8.71 11.30 -3.49
CA GLU A 36 9.50 12.32 -4.20
C GLU A 36 10.97 12.33 -3.77
N ALA A 37 11.23 12.14 -2.48
CA ALA A 37 12.58 12.05 -1.94
C ALA A 37 13.40 10.92 -2.59
N GLU A 38 12.70 9.89 -3.07
CA GLU A 38 13.26 8.68 -3.68
C GLU A 38 13.19 8.72 -5.22
N GLY A 39 12.73 9.83 -5.81
CA GLY A 39 12.49 9.95 -7.26
C GLY A 39 11.38 9.03 -7.79
N ARG A 40 10.49 8.57 -6.90
CA ARG A 40 9.34 7.72 -7.19
C ARG A 40 8.06 8.56 -7.25
N GLN A 41 6.97 7.97 -7.75
CA GLN A 41 5.65 8.60 -7.76
C GLN A 41 4.64 7.78 -6.97
N CYS A 42 3.68 8.47 -6.36
CA CYS A 42 2.61 7.84 -5.62
C CYS A 42 1.50 7.38 -6.59
N PHE A 43 1.33 6.06 -6.72
CA PHE A 43 0.35 5.47 -7.62
C PHE A 43 -0.85 4.90 -6.85
N PRO A 44 -2.07 5.06 -7.39
CA PRO A 44 -3.25 4.39 -6.84
C PRO A 44 -3.16 2.87 -7.06
N PHE A 45 -3.44 2.10 -6.02
CA PHE A 45 -3.35 0.64 -5.99
C PHE A 45 -4.54 0.04 -5.21
N PRO A 46 -5.00 -1.19 -5.54
CA PRO A 46 -4.61 -2.04 -6.67
C PRO A 46 -5.20 -1.59 -8.01
N ASN A 47 -6.06 -0.57 -8.01
CA ASN A 47 -6.74 -0.10 -9.20
C ASN A 47 -6.64 1.42 -9.33
N VAL A 48 -6.52 1.91 -10.56
CA VAL A 48 -6.50 3.34 -10.88
C VAL A 48 -7.88 3.99 -10.80
N ASN A 49 -8.95 3.21 -10.88
CA ASN A 49 -10.32 3.71 -10.77
C ASN A 49 -10.59 4.15 -9.31
N PRO A 50 -10.96 5.41 -9.04
CA PRO A 50 -11.16 5.91 -7.68
C PRO A 50 -12.25 5.19 -6.88
N ALA A 51 -13.22 4.55 -7.55
CA ALA A 51 -14.24 3.74 -6.89
C ALA A 51 -13.72 2.36 -6.42
N LEU A 52 -12.61 1.88 -6.98
CA LEU A 52 -12.00 0.58 -6.70
C LEU A 52 -10.61 0.70 -6.07
N ARG A 53 -10.11 1.93 -5.89
CA ARG A 53 -8.82 2.16 -5.24
C ARG A 53 -8.99 1.91 -3.75
N GLU A 54 -8.09 1.11 -3.20
CA GLU A 54 -8.02 0.87 -1.75
C GLU A 54 -7.02 1.85 -1.09
N GLY A 55 -6.08 2.35 -1.90
CA GLY A 55 -5.38 3.62 -1.68
C GLY A 55 -4.15 3.71 -2.59
N CYS A 56 -2.95 3.93 -2.03
CA CYS A 56 -1.80 4.44 -2.79
C CYS A 56 -0.46 3.86 -2.33
N VAL A 57 0.50 3.69 -3.25
CA VAL A 57 1.88 3.24 -2.97
C VAL A 57 2.91 3.94 -3.82
N CYS A 58 4.13 4.09 -3.28
CA CYS A 58 5.26 4.59 -4.05
C CYS A 58 5.75 3.55 -5.06
N GLY A 59 5.62 3.86 -6.34
CA GLY A 59 6.15 3.07 -7.45
C GLY A 59 7.13 3.88 -8.30
N SER A 60 8.07 3.18 -8.91
CA SER A 60 8.86 3.73 -10.01
C SER A 60 8.20 3.28 -11.31
N GLY A 61 7.83 4.22 -12.18
CA GLY A 61 7.34 3.93 -13.53
C GLY A 61 8.45 3.47 -14.46
#